data_AF-A0A967U5X7-F1
#
_entry.id   AF-A0A967U5X7-F1
#
_cell.length_a   1.000
_cell.length_b   1.000
_cell.length_c   1.000
_cell.angle_alpha   90.00
_cell.angle_beta   90.00
_cell.angle_gamma   90.00
#
_symmetry.space_group_name_H-M   'P 1'
#
loop_
_entity.id
_entity.type
_entity.pdbx_description
1 polymer ?
#
loop_
_entity_poly.entity_id
_entity_poly.type
_entity_poly.pdbx_seq_one_letter_code
_entity_poly.pdbx_strand_id
1 'polypeptide(L)'
;MQKQGKVYLIGAGPGDPGLITLKAVKCLNMADIIVYDYLVNTKLLEHQKAYAEVIYVGKKSGQKEMSQEKINRLLIKYAKKGNI
;
A
#
# COMPACT_ATOMS: atom_id res chain seq x y z
N MET A 1 -25.92 -1.42 -5.00
CA MET A 1 -25.09 -1.00 -3.84
C MET A 1 -23.66 -0.85 -4.33
N GLN A 2 -22.99 0.29 -4.10
CA GLN A 2 -21.55 0.39 -4.40
C GLN A 2 -20.81 -0.61 -3.51
N LYS A 3 -19.93 -1.43 -4.10
CA LYS A 3 -19.17 -2.45 -3.38
C LYS A 3 -18.27 -1.73 -2.36
N GLN A 4 -18.38 -2.08 -1.08
CA GLN A 4 -17.50 -1.53 -0.04
C GLN A 4 -16.09 -2.10 -0.27
N GLY A 5 -15.10 -1.22 -0.41
CA GLY A 5 -13.69 -1.61 -0.51
C GLY A 5 -13.13 -2.02 0.85
N LYS A 6 -11.85 -2.41 0.89
CA LYS A 6 -11.21 -2.88 2.12
C LYS A 6 -9.76 -2.45 2.19
N VAL A 7 -9.33 -1.97 3.35
CA VAL A 7 -7.93 -1.63 3.61
C VAL A 7 -7.27 -2.80 4.34
N TYR A 8 -6.13 -3.26 3.84
CA TYR A 8 -5.26 -4.20 4.52
C TYR A 8 -3.99 -3.49 4.98
N LEU A 9 -3.76 -3.45 6.30
CA LEU A 9 -2.45 -3.07 6.84
C LEU A 9 -1.60 -4.33 6.93
N ILE A 10 -0.49 -4.34 6.18
CA ILE A 10 0.42 -5.49 6.09
C ILE A 10 1.84 -5.06 6.49
N GLY A 11 2.56 -5.95 7.15
CA GLY A 11 3.98 -5.77 7.40
C GLY A 11 4.81 -6.20 6.19
N ALA A 12 5.70 -5.32 5.72
CA ALA A 12 6.65 -5.61 4.64
C ALA A 12 7.85 -6.47 5.08
N GLY A 13 8.03 -6.67 6.39
CA GLY A 13 9.25 -7.25 6.95
C GLY A 13 10.38 -6.21 7.08
N PRO A 14 11.58 -6.62 7.52
CA PRO A 14 12.69 -5.71 7.82
C PRO A 14 13.50 -5.28 6.59
N GLY A 15 13.18 -5.78 5.39
CA GLY A 15 13.82 -5.37 4.14
C GLY A 15 14.14 -6.53 3.19
N ASP A 16 14.42 -7.73 3.71
CA ASP A 16 14.58 -8.92 2.88
C ASP A 16 13.20 -9.36 2.33
N PRO A 17 13.01 -9.43 0.99
CA PRO A 17 11.77 -9.89 0.40
C PRO A 17 11.32 -11.28 0.84
N GLY A 18 12.24 -12.16 1.24
CA GLY A 18 11.92 -13.51 1.73
C GLY A 18 11.23 -13.53 3.10
N LEU A 19 11.23 -12.41 3.83
CA LEU A 19 10.64 -12.31 5.17
C LEU A 19 9.19 -11.78 5.16
N ILE A 20 8.63 -11.50 3.99
CA ILE A 20 7.21 -11.16 3.86
C ILE A 20 6.33 -12.40 4.12
N THR A 21 5.15 -12.19 4.70
CA THR A 21 4.18 -13.29 4.87
C THR A 21 3.47 -13.62 3.56
N LEU A 22 3.09 -14.88 3.38
CA LEU A 22 2.26 -15.31 2.23
C LEU A 22 0.93 -14.54 2.15
N LYS A 23 0.36 -14.13 3.29
CA LYS A 23 -0.88 -13.34 3.33
C LYS A 23 -0.65 -11.93 2.79
N ALA A 24 0.48 -11.30 3.12
CA ALA A 24 0.84 -9.99 2.60
C ALA A 24 1.08 -10.02 1.08
N VAL A 25 1.74 -11.07 0.56
CA VAL A 25 1.88 -11.28 -0.90
C VAL A 25 0.51 -11.44 -1.56
N LYS A 26 -0.41 -12.20 -0.97
CA LYS A 26 -1.79 -12.30 -1.48
C LYS A 26 -2.52 -10.95 -1.49
N CYS A 27 -2.31 -10.12 -0.47
CA CYS A 27 -2.85 -8.76 -0.43
C CYS A 27 -2.30 -7.89 -1.57
N LEU A 28 -0.99 -7.93 -1.83
CA LEU A 28 -0.37 -7.17 -2.93
C LEU A 28 -0.92 -7.60 -4.31
N ASN A 29 -1.14 -8.90 -4.51
CA ASN A 29 -1.66 -9.44 -5.77
C ASN A 29 -3.13 -9.05 -6.04
N MET A 30 -3.93 -8.77 -4.99
CA MET A 30 -5.34 -8.39 -5.14
C MET A 30 -5.59 -6.88 -5.06
N ALA A 31 -4.60 -6.11 -4.60
CA ALA A 31 -4.73 -4.68 -4.40
C ALA A 31 -4.95 -3.97 -5.75
N ASP A 32 -5.95 -3.11 -5.78
CA ASP A 32 -6.13 -2.10 -6.82
C ASP A 32 -5.28 -0.87 -6.49
N ILE A 33 -5.02 -0.60 -5.20
CA ILE A 33 -4.21 0.53 -4.72
C ILE A 33 -3.18 0.05 -3.69
N ILE A 34 -1.90 0.41 -3.88
CA ILE A 34 -0.82 0.10 -2.93
C ILE A 34 -0.26 1.42 -2.39
N VAL A 35 -0.39 1.64 -1.08
CA VAL A 35 0.21 2.79 -0.39
C VAL A 35 1.41 2.30 0.42
N TYR A 36 2.59 2.87 0.19
CA TYR A 36 3.83 2.44 0.86
C TYR A 36 4.72 3.63 1.24
N ASP A 37 5.56 3.44 2.26
CA ASP A 37 6.52 4.46 2.72
C ASP A 37 7.97 4.08 2.39
N TYR A 38 8.91 4.90 2.90
CA TYR A 38 10.34 4.77 2.63
C TYR A 38 10.96 3.45 3.12
N LEU A 39 10.42 2.84 4.18
CA LEU A 39 11.01 1.65 4.81
C LEU A 39 10.73 0.36 4.04
N VAL A 40 9.82 0.40 3.06
CA VAL A 40 9.44 -0.77 2.27
C VAL A 40 10.46 -0.99 1.15
N ASN A 41 10.99 -2.21 1.05
CA ASN A 41 11.78 -2.62 -0.10
C ASN A 41 10.90 -2.71 -1.35
N THR A 42 11.23 -1.94 -2.39
CA THR A 42 10.42 -1.85 -3.62
C THR A 42 10.34 -3.16 -4.41
N LYS A 43 11.23 -4.13 -4.20
CA LYS A 43 11.10 -5.48 -4.78
C LYS A 43 9.80 -6.17 -4.39
N LEU A 44 9.24 -5.85 -3.22
CA LEU A 44 7.95 -6.40 -2.79
C LEU A 44 6.80 -5.96 -3.71
N LEU A 45 6.93 -4.80 -4.37
CA LEU A 45 5.93 -4.27 -5.30
C LEU A 45 5.88 -5.07 -6.61
N GLU A 46 6.84 -5.96 -6.89
CA GLU A 46 6.79 -6.88 -8.03
C GLU A 46 5.60 -7.87 -7.93
N HIS A 47 5.06 -8.07 -6.72
CA HIS A 47 3.85 -8.88 -6.49
C HIS A 47 2.54 -8.13 -6.76
N GLN A 48 2.59 -6.90 -7.22
CA GLN A 48 1.39 -6.11 -7.49
C GLN A 48 0.59 -6.67 -8.67
N LYS A 49 -0.71 -6.42 -8.65
CA LYS A 49 -1.57 -6.55 -9.83
C LYS A 49 -1.10 -5.58 -10.92
N ALA A 50 -1.12 -6.00 -12.18
CA ALA A 50 -0.59 -5.21 -13.32
C ALA A 50 -1.18 -3.78 -13.46
N TYR A 51 -2.42 -3.58 -12.99
CA TYR A 51 -3.13 -2.29 -13.07
C TYR A 51 -3.23 -1.58 -11.72
N ALA A 52 -2.47 -2.02 -10.70
CA ALA A 52 -2.51 -1.39 -9.38
C ALA A 52 -1.92 0.02 -9.43
N GLU A 53 -2.59 0.98 -8.79
CA GLU A 53 -2.02 2.31 -8.55
C GLU A 53 -1.08 2.24 -7.35
N VAL A 54 0.19 2.63 -7.53
CA VAL A 54 1.19 2.64 -6.46
C VAL A 54 1.45 4.05 -6.00
N ILE A 55 1.19 4.32 -4.72
CA ILE A 55 1.29 5.64 -4.11
C ILE A 55 2.35 5.61 -3.02
N TYR A 56 3.45 6.33 -3.27
CA TYR A 56 4.49 6.56 -2.29
C TYR A 56 4.10 7.69 -1.33
N VAL A 57 4.19 7.44 -0.03
CA VAL A 57 3.85 8.42 1.03
C VAL A 57 5.01 8.74 1.97
N GLY A 58 6.18 8.13 1.74
CA GLY A 58 7.37 8.30 2.58
C GLY A 58 8.10 9.63 2.37
N LYS A 59 9.10 9.89 3.22
CA LYS A 59 10.00 11.05 3.11
C LYS A 59 11.15 10.73 2.17
N LYS A 60 11.28 11.46 1.07
CA LYS A 60 12.57 11.62 0.39
C LYS A 60 13.17 12.91 0.91
N SER A 61 14.44 12.90 1.34
CA SER A 61 15.11 14.07 1.93
C SER A 61 14.81 15.36 1.14
N GLY A 62 14.22 16.35 1.81
CA GLY A 62 13.83 17.64 1.23
C GLY A 62 12.36 17.80 0.81
N GLN A 63 11.52 16.76 0.90
CA GLN A 63 10.09 16.85 0.54
C GLN A 63 9.16 17.01 1.75
N LYS A 64 8.04 17.73 1.54
CA LYS A 64 7.00 17.93 2.55
C LYS A 64 6.29 16.60 2.82
N GLU A 65 6.40 16.11 4.05
CA GLU A 65 5.75 14.88 4.52
C GLU A 65 4.24 14.92 4.26
N MET A 66 3.68 13.81 3.76
CA MET A 66 2.25 13.62 3.84
C MET A 66 1.90 13.29 5.29
N SER A 67 1.15 14.17 5.97
CA SER A 67 0.76 13.94 7.35
C SER A 67 -0.01 12.62 7.50
N GLN A 68 0.09 12.00 8.67
CA GLN A 68 -0.66 10.78 8.98
C GLN A 68 -2.17 10.94 8.72
N GLU A 69 -2.72 12.12 9.02
CA GLU A 69 -4.12 12.44 8.72
C GLU A 69 -4.44 12.36 7.22
N LYS A 70 -3.55 12.86 6.36
CA LYS A 70 -3.70 12.78 4.91
C LYS A 70 -3.57 11.33 4.42
N ILE A 71 -2.66 10.53 5.00
CA ILE A 71 -2.55 9.08 4.72
C ILE A 71 -3.88 8.40 5.07
N ASN A 72 -4.41 8.63 6.27
CA ASN A 72 -5.67 8.04 6.70
C ASN A 72 -6.83 8.43 5.77
N ARG A 73 -6.91 9.72 5.39
CA ARG A 73 -7.93 10.21 4.44
C ARG A 73 -7.80 9.55 3.07
N LEU A 74 -6.57 9.34 2.58
CA LEU A 74 -6.30 8.66 1.32
C LEU A 74 -6.83 7.21 1.35
N LEU A 75 -6.48 6.46 2.40
CA LEU A 75 -6.92 5.07 2.58
C LEU A 75 -8.45 4.96 2.62
N ILE A 76 -9.10 5.83 3.40
CA ILE A 76 -10.57 5.87 3.51
C ILE A 76 -11.20 6.22 2.16
N LYS A 77 -10.63 7.19 1.43
CA LYS A 77 -11.13 7.62 0.11
C LYS A 77 -11.16 6.46 -0.88
N TYR A 78 -10.08 5.68 -0.99
CA TYR A 78 -10.03 4.56 -1.95
C TYR A 78 -10.92 3.39 -1.53
N ALA A 79 -10.99 3.08 -0.24
CA ALA A 79 -11.90 2.06 0.28
C ALA A 79 -13.38 2.41 0.02
N LYS A 80 -13.77 3.69 0.21
CA LYS A 80 -15.13 4.16 -0.11
C LYS A 80 -15.48 4.07 -1.60
N LYS A 81 -14.48 4.06 -2.48
CA LYS A 81 -14.66 3.86 -3.94
C LYS A 81 -14.74 2.38 -4.34
N GLY A 82 -14.62 1.45 -3.39
CA GLY A 82 -14.70 0.01 -3.67
C GLY A 82 -13.37 -0.67 -3.98
N ASN A 83 -12.26 0.05 -3.91
CA ASN A 83 -10.92 -0.52 -4.14
C ASN A 83 -10.47 -1.38 -2.96
N ILE A 84 -9.61 -2.35 -3.27
CA ILE A 84 -8.85 -3.14 -2.31
C ILE A 84 -7.41 -2.66 -2.26
#